data_AF-A0A832YP27-F1
#
_entry.id   AF-A0A832YP27-F1
#
_cell.length_a   1.000
_cell.length_b   1.000
_cell.length_c   1.000
_cell.angle_alpha   90.00
_cell.angle_beta   90.00
_cell.angle_gamma   90.00
#
_symmetry.space_group_name_H-M   'P 1'
#
loop_
_entity.id
_entity.type
_entity.pdbx_description
1 polymer ?
#
loop_
_entity_poly.entity_id
_entity_poly.type
_entity_poly.pdbx_seq_one_letter_code
_entity_poly.pdbx_strand_id
1 'polypeptide(L)'
;MIPVALFGIDVEQCEKFYDELPQILPTAGVDDSGYEAMLYKIEGELRLEHLGIIDEWAGEIPAAWPEDVAQEILVALEVVKYPNVAL
;
A
#
# COMPACT_ATOMS: atom_id res chain seq x y z
N MET A 1 -27.21 -12.28 -18.18
CA MET A 1 -26.83 -11.13 -19.03
C MET A 1 -25.48 -10.68 -18.52
N ILE A 2 -24.40 -10.96 -19.25
CA ILE A 2 -23.04 -10.57 -18.83
C ILE A 2 -22.87 -9.06 -19.11
N PRO A 3 -22.33 -8.26 -18.17
CA PRO A 3 -22.22 -6.81 -18.36
C PRO A 3 -21.39 -6.46 -19.60
N VAL A 4 -21.84 -5.43 -20.33
CA VAL A 4 -21.25 -4.94 -21.59
C VAL A 4 -19.79 -4.49 -21.43
N ALA A 5 -19.30 -4.29 -20.21
CA ALA A 5 -17.91 -3.91 -19.89
C ALA A 5 -16.86 -5.01 -20.21
N LEU A 6 -17.29 -6.25 -20.51
CA LEU A 6 -16.40 -7.36 -20.88
C LEU A 6 -16.25 -7.57 -22.40
N PHE A 7 -16.88 -6.73 -23.24
CA PHE A 7 -16.69 -6.79 -24.69
C PHE A 7 -15.26 -6.37 -25.06
N GLY A 8 -14.43 -7.36 -25.42
CA GLY A 8 -13.02 -7.16 -25.81
C GLY A 8 -12.00 -7.72 -24.83
N ILE A 9 -12.44 -8.27 -23.70
CA ILE A 9 -11.57 -9.06 -22.82
C ILE A 9 -11.42 -10.47 -23.39
N ASP A 10 -10.17 -10.86 -23.60
CA ASP A 10 -9.82 -12.23 -23.95
C ASP A 10 -10.06 -13.12 -22.73
N VAL A 11 -11.19 -13.81 -22.75
CA VAL A 11 -11.63 -14.66 -21.64
C VAL A 11 -10.62 -15.78 -21.38
N GLU A 12 -10.02 -16.35 -22.42
CA GLU A 12 -9.03 -17.42 -22.26
C GLU A 12 -7.75 -16.90 -21.60
N GLN A 13 -7.34 -15.68 -21.95
CA GLN A 13 -6.20 -15.02 -21.30
C GLN A 13 -6.50 -14.68 -19.83
N CYS A 14 -7.71 -14.24 -19.51
CA CYS A 14 -8.13 -13.98 -18.13
C CYS A 14 -8.15 -15.26 -17.29
N GLU A 15 -8.76 -16.34 -17.78
CA GLU A 15 -8.80 -17.62 -17.08
C GLU A 15 -7.38 -18.14 -16.83
N LYS A 16 -6.50 -18.08 -17.85
CA LYS A 16 -5.10 -18.46 -17.70
C LYS A 16 -4.36 -17.60 -16.66
N PHE A 17 -4.60 -16.28 -16.66
CA PHE A 17 -4.05 -15.40 -15.64
C PHE A 17 -4.51 -15.79 -14.23
N TYR A 18 -5.81 -16.08 -14.05
CA TYR A 18 -6.34 -16.51 -12.75
C TYR A 18 -5.84 -17.89 -12.31
N ASP A 19 -5.58 -18.81 -13.24
CA ASP A 19 -4.95 -20.11 -12.94
C ASP A 19 -3.48 -19.97 -12.51
N GLU A 20 -2.75 -19.01 -13.10
CA GLU A 20 -1.34 -18.74 -12.80
C GLU A 20 -1.17 -17.85 -11.56
N LEU A 21 -2.17 -17.03 -11.22
CA LEU A 21 -2.14 -16.06 -10.13
C LEU A 21 -1.70 -16.65 -8.77
N PRO A 22 -2.19 -17.82 -8.30
CA PRO A 22 -1.77 -18.41 -7.04
C PRO A 22 -0.29 -18.79 -6.99
N GLN A 23 0.35 -19.03 -8.15
CA GLN A 23 1.77 -19.35 -8.22
C GLN A 23 2.64 -18.09 -8.32
N ILE A 24 2.07 -16.99 -8.84
CA ILE A 24 2.72 -15.69 -8.97
C ILE A 24 2.72 -14.95 -7.61
N LEU A 25 1.67 -15.09 -6.81
CA LEU A 25 1.54 -14.39 -5.51
C LEU A 25 2.73 -14.62 -4.55
N PRO A 26 3.22 -15.86 -4.33
CA PRO A 26 4.36 -16.11 -3.44
C PRO A 26 5.69 -15.60 -4.02
N THR A 27 5.86 -15.64 -5.35
CA THR A 27 7.09 -15.21 -6.02
C THR A 27 7.19 -13.69 -6.19
N ALA A 28 6.07 -12.99 -6.13
CA ALA A 28 6.02 -11.53 -6.12
C ALA A 28 6.38 -10.90 -4.76
N GLY A 29 6.75 -11.70 -3.75
CA GLY A 29 7.13 -11.19 -2.43
C GLY A 29 5.94 -10.65 -1.61
N VAL A 30 4.72 -11.07 -1.95
CA VAL A 30 3.48 -10.61 -1.30
C VAL A 30 3.37 -11.11 0.14
N ASP A 31 4.03 -12.21 0.48
CA ASP A 31 3.98 -12.84 1.80
C ASP A 31 5.12 -12.37 2.72
N ASP A 32 5.39 -11.06 2.75
CA ASP A 32 6.22 -10.47 3.80
C ASP A 32 5.35 -10.25 5.05
N SER A 33 5.23 -11.30 5.85
CA SER A 33 4.53 -11.27 7.15
C SER A 33 4.97 -10.11 8.06
N GLY A 34 6.21 -9.61 7.92
CA GLY A 34 6.70 -8.45 8.67
C GLY A 34 6.11 -7.14 8.14
N TYR A 35 6.04 -7.00 6.82
CA TYR A 35 5.38 -5.86 6.17
C TYR A 35 3.88 -5.82 6.46
N GLU A 36 3.19 -6.96 6.38
CA GLU A 36 1.76 -7.05 6.72
C GLU A 36 1.51 -6.65 8.17
N ALA A 37 2.29 -7.20 9.11
CA ALA A 37 2.17 -6.84 10.52
C ALA A 37 2.46 -5.35 10.79
N MET A 38 3.37 -4.74 10.02
CA MET A 38 3.64 -3.30 10.09
C MET A 38 2.44 -2.48 9.60
N LEU A 39 1.84 -2.85 8.47
CA LEU A 39 0.66 -2.15 7.93
C LEU A 39 -0.50 -2.11 8.93
N TYR A 40 -0.74 -3.19 9.66
CA TYR A 40 -1.79 -3.23 10.69
C TYR A 40 -1.51 -2.35 11.91
N LYS A 41 -0.29 -1.86 12.11
CA LYS A 41 0.03 -0.91 13.19
C LYS A 41 -0.31 0.54 12.82
N ILE A 42 -0.50 0.82 11.53
CA ILE A 42 -0.80 2.17 11.03
C ILE A 42 -2.32 2.32 10.94
N GLU A 43 -2.91 3.02 11.92
CA GLU A 43 -4.35 3.24 12.00
C GLU A 43 -4.68 4.75 12.02
N GLY A 44 -5.78 5.14 11.38
CA GLY A 44 -6.28 6.52 11.40
C GLY A 44 -5.55 7.49 10.47
N GLU A 45 -5.60 8.78 10.79
CA GLU A 45 -4.95 9.84 10.00
C GLU A 45 -3.43 9.77 10.07
N LEU A 46 -2.76 10.06 8.96
CA LEU A 46 -1.29 9.98 8.85
C LEU A 46 -0.59 10.94 9.82
N ARG A 47 0.32 10.41 10.64
CA ARG A 47 1.13 11.15 11.62
C ARG A 47 2.60 10.79 11.46
N LEU A 48 3.50 11.63 11.98
CA LEU A 48 4.94 11.37 11.99
C LEU A 48 5.30 10.07 12.72
N GLU A 49 4.52 9.69 13.74
CA GLU A 49 4.68 8.42 14.45
C GLU A 49 4.59 7.21 13.51
N HIS A 50 3.76 7.28 12.46
CA HIS A 50 3.64 6.22 11.46
C HIS A 50 4.90 6.08 10.60
N LEU A 51 5.64 7.17 10.37
CA LEU A 51 6.93 7.10 9.68
C LEU A 51 7.97 6.36 10.52
N GLY A 52 7.95 6.55 11.84
CA GLY A 52 8.81 5.78 12.75
C GLY A 52 8.52 4.27 12.75
N ILE A 53 7.25 3.87 12.61
CA ILE A 53 6.83 2.47 12.46
C ILE A 53 7.37 1.87 11.14
N ILE A 54 7.37 2.67 10.07
CA ILE A 54 7.91 2.28 8.76
C ILE A 54 9.44 2.17 8.83
N ASP A 55 10.12 3.13 9.45
CA ASP A 55 11.57 3.11 9.66
C ASP A 55 11.99 1.86 10.46
N GLU A 56 11.27 1.54 11.53
CA GLU A 56 11.52 0.34 12.35
C GLU A 56 11.38 -0.95 11.52
N TRP A 57 10.34 -1.05 10.69
CA TRP A 57 10.17 -2.21 9.80
C TRP A 57 11.27 -2.29 8.74
N ALA A 58 11.69 -1.15 8.18
CA ALA A 58 12.78 -1.08 7.21
C ALA A 58 14.16 -1.38 7.82
N GLY A 59 14.26 -1.50 9.15
CA GLY A 59 15.52 -1.67 9.87
C GLY A 59 16.35 -0.38 9.95
N GLU A 60 15.72 0.76 9.69
CA GLU A 60 16.30 2.08 9.76
C GLU A 60 16.11 2.69 11.16
N ILE A 61 16.91 3.71 11.47
CA ILE A 61 16.78 4.42 12.74
C ILE A 61 15.72 5.51 12.57
N PRO A 62 14.66 5.54 13.40
CA PRO A 62 13.63 6.57 13.31
C PRO A 62 14.25 7.97 13.34
N ALA A 63 13.93 8.77 12.34
CA ALA A 63 14.55 10.08 12.18
C ALA A 63 14.00 11.09 13.21
N ALA A 64 14.89 11.74 13.95
CA ALA A 64 14.57 12.88 14.79
C ALA A 64 14.64 14.17 13.96
N TRP A 65 13.59 14.47 13.19
CA TRP A 65 13.55 15.66 12.36
C TRP A 65 13.43 16.96 13.19
N PRO A 66 14.12 18.03 12.77
CA PRO A 66 13.81 19.38 13.24
C PRO A 66 12.34 19.76 12.98
N GLU A 67 11.80 20.66 13.79
CA GLU A 67 10.36 21.02 13.79
C GLU A 67 9.88 21.55 12.44
N ASP A 68 10.70 22.35 11.75
CA ASP A 68 10.40 22.88 10.41
C ASP A 68 10.28 21.77 9.36
N VAL A 69 11.21 20.82 9.36
CA VAL A 69 11.19 19.65 8.45
C VAL A 69 9.99 18.74 8.76
N ALA A 70 9.72 18.49 10.04
CA ALA A 70 8.58 17.68 10.50
C ALA A 70 7.24 18.28 10.04
N GLN A 71 7.10 19.60 10.11
CA GLN A 71 5.93 20.34 9.64
C GLN A 71 5.74 20.19 8.12
N GLU A 72 6.80 20.35 7.33
CA GLU A 72 6.74 20.21 5.87
C GLU A 72 6.31 18.80 5.45
N ILE A 73 6.84 17.78 6.12
CA ILE A 73 6.47 16.38 5.87
C ILE A 73 4.97 16.16 6.15
N LEU A 74 4.45 16.65 7.27
CA LEU A 74 3.02 16.55 7.60
C LEU A 74 2.13 17.23 6.55
N VAL A 75 2.52 18.41 6.09
CA VAL A 75 1.79 19.11 5.03
C VAL A 75 1.81 18.32 3.72
N ALA A 76 2.96 17.74 3.36
CA ALA A 76 3.08 16.90 2.17
C ALA A 76 2.16 15.67 2.27
N LEU A 77 2.12 14.98 3.42
CA LEU A 77 1.27 13.81 3.65
C LEU A 77 -0.23 14.12 3.47
N GLU A 78 -0.70 15.28 3.92
CA GLU A 78 -2.09 15.70 3.69
C GLU A 78 -2.41 15.93 2.20
N VAL A 79 -1.43 16.44 1.42
CA VAL A 79 -1.62 16.71 -0.01
C VAL A 79 -1.59 15.42 -0.84
N VAL A 80 -0.71 14.47 -0.48
CA VAL A 80 -0.56 13.22 -1.24
C VAL A 80 -1.55 12.13 -0.81
N LYS A 81 -2.36 12.36 0.23
CA LYS A 81 -3.34 11.37 0.66
C LYS A 81 -4.25 11.03 -0.52
N TYR A 82 -4.42 9.73 -0.75
CA TYR A 82 -5.32 9.27 -1.79
C TYR A 82 -6.71 9.86 -1.50
N PRO A 83 -7.37 10.52 -2.47
CA PRO A 83 -8.67 11.10 -2.23
C PRO A 83 -9.57 10.00 -1.70
N ASN A 84 -10.28 10.28 -0.61
CA ASN A 84 -11.24 9.36 -0.06
C ASN A 84 -12.38 9.19 -1.07
N VAL A 85 -12.22 8.23 -1.98
CA VAL A 85 -13.17 7.88 -3.04
C VAL A 85 -14.22 6.88 -2.54
N ALA A 86 -14.24 6.58 -1.23
CA ALA A 86 -15.35 5.86 -0.61
C ALA A 86 -16.52 6.84 -0.40
N LEU A 87 -17.25 7.12 -1.48
CA LEU A 87 -18.59 7.70 -1.49
C LEU A 87 -19.51 6.83 -2.34
#